data_AF-A0A9N7MPC0-F1
#
_entry.id   AF-A0A9N7MPC0-F1
#
_cell.length_a   1.000
_cell.length_b   1.000
_cell.length_c   1.000
_cell.angle_alpha   90.00
_cell.angle_beta   90.00
_cell.angle_gamma   90.00
#
_symmetry.space_group_name_H-M   'P 1'
#
loop_
_entity.id
_entity.type
_entity.pdbx_description
1 polymer ?
#
loop_
_entity_poly.entity_id
_entity_poly.type
_entity_poly.pdbx_seq_one_letter_code
_entity_poly.pdbx_strand_id
1 'polypeptide(L)'
;SGHSRRSPPHARHRVPSNPVQTDLRQHIERNRARHESSELETLRRRIAELESRQRAPEEPPQRASTSAQVYLEADSPLTPELTSEPVPGKVKVPQIWLYDGTSDPDSHLGHYTSWMDLHGASDALRCRMFSLTLGPRAQKWYHSLPPHSIWKWQQLRSAFRSHFIGAQVCLIPKESLANVTQKDDESVKDYIARFNDRVRNMEPCHPETLLVMAIAGLKPNSIFRWTLCQNKPNTFQEFFARA
;
A
#
# COMPACT_ATOMS: atom_id res chain seq x y z
N SER A 1 -76.91 44.16 -12.62
CA SER A 1 -75.92 45.13 -13.13
C SER A 1 -74.56 44.84 -12.56
N GLY A 2 -73.56 44.55 -13.41
CA GLY A 2 -72.21 44.25 -12.96
C GLY A 2 -71.26 44.00 -14.13
N HIS A 3 -71.02 45.02 -14.96
CA HIS A 3 -70.01 44.97 -16.01
C HIS A 3 -68.64 45.32 -15.43
N SER A 4 -67.88 44.28 -15.08
CA SER A 4 -66.50 44.37 -14.64
C SER A 4 -65.59 44.56 -15.87
N ARG A 5 -65.04 45.77 -16.04
CA ARG A 5 -64.02 46.07 -17.04
C ARG A 5 -62.68 45.45 -16.60
N ARG A 6 -62.28 44.33 -17.20
CA ARG A 6 -60.90 43.83 -17.16
C ARG A 6 -60.15 44.31 -18.40
N SER A 7 -59.10 45.10 -18.17
CA SER A 7 -58.07 45.38 -19.17
C SER A 7 -57.29 44.10 -19.51
N PRO A 8 -56.82 43.92 -20.76
CA PRO A 8 -56.06 42.74 -21.16
C PRO A 8 -54.59 42.83 -20.70
N PRO A 9 -53.95 41.74 -20.26
CA PRO A 9 -52.52 41.74 -19.99
C PRO A 9 -51.73 41.69 -21.31
N HIS A 10 -50.65 42.49 -21.36
CA HIS A 10 -49.68 42.57 -22.44
C HIS A 10 -49.20 41.18 -22.92
N ALA A 11 -49.29 40.95 -24.22
CA ALA A 11 -48.70 39.81 -24.89
C ALA A 11 -47.17 39.84 -24.73
N ARG A 12 -46.60 38.81 -24.09
CA ARG A 12 -45.17 38.52 -24.22
C ARG A 12 -44.91 38.03 -25.63
N HIS A 13 -44.22 38.83 -26.45
CA HIS A 13 -43.70 38.39 -27.73
C HIS A 13 -42.76 37.19 -27.52
N ARG A 14 -43.21 36.01 -27.93
CA ARG A 14 -42.39 34.80 -28.00
C ARG A 14 -41.59 34.91 -29.31
N VAL A 15 -40.28 35.11 -29.21
CA VAL A 15 -39.38 35.07 -30.38
C VAL A 15 -39.50 33.66 -30.99
N PRO A 16 -39.79 33.52 -32.30
CA PRO A 16 -39.89 32.21 -32.92
C PRO A 16 -38.51 31.54 -32.93
N SER A 17 -38.43 30.31 -32.42
CA SER A 17 -37.19 29.52 -32.46
C SER A 17 -36.83 29.18 -33.92
N ASN A 18 -35.61 29.53 -34.32
CA ASN A 18 -35.15 29.41 -35.69
C ASN A 18 -34.98 27.91 -36.08
N PRO A 19 -35.71 27.37 -37.07
CA PRO A 19 -35.76 25.94 -37.34
C PRO A 19 -34.39 25.33 -37.70
N VAL A 20 -33.50 26.10 -38.34
CA VAL A 20 -32.14 25.68 -38.72
C VAL A 20 -31.25 25.41 -37.48
N GLN A 21 -31.42 26.17 -36.40
CA GLN A 21 -30.66 25.97 -35.15
C GLN A 21 -31.12 24.72 -34.38
N THR A 22 -32.38 24.33 -34.55
CA THR A 22 -32.97 23.17 -33.89
C THR A 22 -32.52 21.87 -34.57
N ASP A 23 -32.42 21.89 -35.90
CA ASP A 23 -31.96 20.75 -36.70
C ASP A 23 -30.48 20.41 -36.46
N LEU A 24 -29.62 21.44 -36.34
CA LEU A 24 -28.20 21.25 -36.01
C LEU A 24 -27.99 20.64 -34.61
N ARG A 25 -28.79 21.05 -33.61
CA ARG A 25 -28.74 20.46 -32.26
C ARG A 25 -29.15 18.99 -32.26
N GLN A 26 -30.25 18.65 -32.95
CA GLN A 26 -30.67 17.26 -33.07
C GLN A 26 -29.64 16.39 -33.81
N HIS A 27 -28.96 16.96 -34.82
CA HIS A 27 -27.90 16.25 -35.53
C HIS A 27 -26.70 15.93 -34.63
N ILE A 28 -26.26 16.91 -33.81
CA ILE A 28 -25.16 16.72 -32.86
C ILE A 28 -25.52 15.67 -31.80
N GLU A 29 -26.72 15.73 -31.24
CA GLU A 29 -27.20 14.75 -30.25
C GLU A 29 -27.29 13.34 -30.83
N ARG A 30 -27.78 13.19 -32.07
CA ARG A 30 -27.82 11.89 -32.75
C ARG A 30 -26.43 11.32 -33.00
N ASN A 31 -25.47 12.16 -33.41
CA ASN A 31 -24.09 11.71 -33.62
C ASN A 31 -23.41 11.34 -32.31
N ARG A 32 -23.67 12.09 -31.23
CA ARG A 32 -23.20 11.74 -29.88
C ARG A 32 -23.78 10.42 -29.39
N ALA A 33 -25.09 10.23 -29.51
CA ALA A 33 -25.75 8.98 -29.12
C ALA A 33 -25.25 7.77 -29.94
N ARG A 34 -24.94 7.96 -31.22
CA ARG A 34 -24.32 6.92 -32.07
C ARG A 34 -22.90 6.58 -31.60
N HIS A 35 -22.10 7.58 -31.23
CA HIS A 35 -20.75 7.36 -30.69
C HIS A 35 -20.81 6.62 -29.35
N GLU A 36 -21.65 7.07 -28.42
CA GLU A 36 -21.86 6.44 -27.12
C GLU A 36 -22.38 4.99 -27.26
N SER A 37 -23.27 4.73 -28.23
CA SER A 37 -23.73 3.36 -28.53
C SER A 37 -22.62 2.47 -29.08
N SER A 38 -21.72 3.00 -29.91
CA SER A 38 -20.57 2.25 -30.46
C SER A 38 -19.55 1.90 -29.37
N GLU A 39 -19.29 2.83 -28.45
CA GLU A 39 -18.41 2.58 -27.30
C GLU A 39 -19.01 1.55 -26.34
N LEU A 40 -20.32 1.62 -26.07
CA LEU A 40 -21.01 0.66 -25.23
C LEU A 40 -20.95 -0.76 -25.80
N GLU A 41 -21.11 -0.91 -27.12
CA GLU A 41 -21.00 -2.19 -27.82
C GLU A 41 -19.58 -2.78 -27.71
N THR A 42 -18.58 -1.91 -27.84
CA THR A 42 -17.16 -2.28 -27.71
C THR A 42 -16.84 -2.73 -26.28
N LEU A 43 -17.36 -2.02 -25.28
CA LEU A 43 -17.19 -2.36 -23.87
C LEU A 43 -17.86 -3.70 -23.54
N ARG A 44 -19.07 -3.93 -24.05
CA ARG A 44 -19.80 -5.20 -23.89
C ARG A 44 -19.03 -6.38 -24.49
N ARG A 45 -18.43 -6.23 -25.66
CA ARG A 45 -17.57 -7.27 -26.25
C ARG A 45 -16.35 -7.58 -25.39
N ARG A 46 -15.68 -6.55 -24.86
CA ARG A 46 -14.53 -6.74 -23.95
C ARG A 46 -14.92 -7.45 -22.65
N ILE A 47 -16.06 -7.10 -22.07
CA ILE A 47 -16.56 -7.77 -20.86
C ILE A 47 -16.88 -9.23 -21.17
N ALA A 48 -17.56 -9.53 -22.27
CA ALA A 48 -17.83 -10.91 -22.70
C ALA A 48 -16.54 -11.71 -22.95
N GLU A 49 -15.50 -11.10 -23.53
CA GLU A 49 -14.19 -11.73 -23.71
C GLU A 49 -13.54 -12.05 -22.35
N LEU A 50 -13.52 -11.10 -21.41
CA LEU A 50 -12.96 -11.30 -20.07
C LEU A 50 -13.72 -12.37 -19.28
N GLU A 51 -15.05 -12.38 -19.37
CA GLU A 51 -15.88 -13.41 -18.75
C GLU A 51 -15.68 -14.78 -19.39
N SER A 52 -15.42 -14.85 -20.71
CA SER A 52 -15.08 -16.10 -21.39
C SER A 52 -13.70 -16.63 -20.96
N ARG A 53 -12.73 -15.74 -20.70
CA ARG A 53 -11.42 -16.11 -20.14
C ARG A 53 -11.52 -16.60 -18.70
N GLN A 54 -12.44 -16.06 -17.90
CA GLN A 54 -12.68 -16.53 -16.53
C GLN A 54 -13.50 -17.82 -16.46
N ARG A 55 -14.36 -18.09 -17.46
CA ARG A 55 -15.12 -19.34 -17.57
C ARG A 55 -14.42 -20.45 -18.33
N ALA A 56 -13.31 -20.15 -19.02
CA ALA A 56 -12.44 -21.18 -19.55
C ALA A 56 -11.97 -22.04 -18.36
N PRO A 57 -12.08 -23.37 -18.44
CA PRO A 57 -11.44 -24.23 -17.45
C PRO A 57 -9.98 -23.80 -17.38
N GLU A 58 -9.47 -23.48 -16.20
CA GLU A 58 -8.03 -23.39 -16.02
C GLU A 58 -7.45 -24.68 -16.59
N GLU A 59 -6.59 -24.57 -17.61
CA GLU A 59 -5.80 -25.72 -18.01
C GLU A 59 -5.13 -26.23 -16.73
N PRO A 60 -5.26 -27.52 -16.40
CA PRO A 60 -4.61 -28.07 -15.21
C PRO A 60 -3.14 -27.68 -15.30
N PRO A 61 -2.50 -27.24 -14.21
CA PRO A 61 -1.14 -26.73 -14.27
C PRO A 61 -0.27 -27.81 -14.92
N GLN A 62 0.06 -27.59 -16.19
CA GLN A 62 1.07 -28.33 -16.89
C GLN A 62 2.30 -28.08 -16.05
N ARG A 63 2.77 -29.14 -15.35
CA ARG A 63 3.93 -29.15 -14.46
C ARG A 63 4.90 -28.07 -14.90
N ALA A 64 4.86 -26.93 -14.21
CA ALA A 64 5.80 -25.85 -14.44
C ALA A 64 7.17 -26.50 -14.29
N SER A 65 7.83 -26.64 -15.43
CA SER A 65 8.82 -27.67 -15.64
C SER A 65 9.97 -27.46 -14.67
N THR A 66 10.32 -28.57 -14.01
CA THR A 66 11.57 -28.93 -13.33
C THR A 66 12.73 -27.95 -13.48
N SER A 67 12.98 -27.37 -14.65
CA SER A 67 13.94 -26.27 -14.84
C SER A 67 13.82 -25.11 -13.81
N ALA A 68 12.68 -24.46 -13.62
CA ALA A 68 12.58 -23.29 -12.73
C ALA A 68 12.66 -23.66 -11.23
N GLN A 69 12.20 -24.85 -10.85
CA GLN A 69 12.36 -25.38 -9.49
C GLN A 69 13.82 -25.78 -9.22
N VAL A 70 14.52 -26.39 -10.19
CA VAL A 70 15.93 -26.76 -10.10
C VAL A 70 16.84 -25.52 -10.02
N TYR A 71 16.50 -24.42 -10.69
CA TYR A 71 17.24 -23.15 -10.56
C TYR A 71 17.01 -22.44 -9.22
N LEU A 72 15.82 -22.54 -8.61
CA LEU A 72 15.56 -21.99 -7.27
C LEU A 72 16.18 -22.83 -6.15
N GLU A 73 16.41 -24.13 -6.37
CA GLU A 73 17.06 -25.01 -5.38
C GLU A 73 18.57 -24.77 -5.25
N ALA A 74 19.27 -24.47 -6.35
CA ALA A 74 20.74 -24.29 -6.33
C ALA A 74 21.18 -23.06 -5.52
N ASP A 75 20.40 -21.98 -5.57
CA ASP A 75 20.66 -20.74 -4.80
C ASP A 75 19.78 -20.64 -3.54
N SER A 76 19.04 -21.71 -3.20
CA SER A 76 18.20 -21.74 -2.01
C SER A 76 19.08 -21.63 -0.76
N PRO A 77 18.74 -20.75 0.20
CA PRO A 77 19.45 -20.72 1.48
C PRO A 77 19.18 -21.96 2.33
N LEU A 78 18.13 -22.73 2.00
CA LEU A 78 17.81 -23.99 2.67
C LEU A 78 18.65 -25.14 2.12
N THR A 79 19.03 -26.08 2.97
CA THR A 79 19.69 -27.29 2.50
C THR A 79 18.73 -28.22 1.76
N PRO A 80 19.24 -29.08 0.86
CA PRO A 80 18.42 -30.05 0.13
C PRO A 80 17.59 -30.97 1.04
N GLU A 81 18.07 -31.28 2.24
CA GLU A 81 17.34 -32.10 3.22
C GLU A 81 16.04 -31.42 3.66
N LEU A 82 16.04 -30.09 3.82
CA LEU A 82 14.83 -29.35 4.17
C LEU A 82 13.89 -29.17 2.98
N THR A 83 14.43 -29.01 1.77
CA THR A 83 13.60 -28.85 0.57
C THR A 83 12.94 -30.16 0.15
N SER A 84 13.66 -31.29 0.29
CA SER A 84 13.22 -32.63 -0.11
C SER A 84 12.27 -33.33 0.87
N GLU A 85 12.11 -32.83 2.10
CA GLU A 85 11.19 -33.44 3.07
C GLU A 85 9.75 -33.44 2.55
N PRO A 86 9.05 -34.60 2.53
CA PRO A 86 7.68 -34.69 2.06
C PRO A 86 6.76 -33.68 2.75
N VAL A 87 6.13 -32.81 1.94
CA VAL A 87 5.12 -31.87 2.44
C VAL A 87 3.83 -32.63 2.73
N PRO A 88 3.25 -32.55 3.94
CA PRO A 88 1.95 -33.16 4.23
C PRO A 88 0.88 -32.64 3.26
N GLY A 89 -0.01 -33.50 2.76
CA GLY A 89 -0.98 -33.12 1.71
C GLY A 89 -2.00 -32.03 2.09
N LYS A 90 -2.02 -31.54 3.35
CA LYS A 90 -2.91 -30.49 3.85
C LYS A 90 -2.16 -29.40 4.63
N VAL A 91 -1.01 -28.95 4.12
CA VAL A 91 -0.35 -27.81 4.77
C VAL A 91 -1.20 -26.56 4.60
N LYS A 92 -1.54 -25.94 5.74
CA LYS A 92 -2.13 -24.62 5.76
C LYS A 92 -1.03 -23.57 5.55
N VAL A 93 -1.31 -22.53 4.79
CA VAL A 93 -0.39 -21.40 4.66
C VAL A 93 -0.52 -20.53 5.90
N PRO A 94 0.60 -20.11 6.53
CA PRO A 94 0.57 -19.20 7.67
C PRO A 94 -0.30 -17.97 7.39
N GLN A 95 -1.34 -17.77 8.19
CA GLN A 95 -2.22 -16.60 8.11
C GLN A 95 -1.76 -15.55 9.12
N ILE A 96 -0.50 -15.12 8.99
CA ILE A 96 0.09 -14.07 9.81
C ILE A 96 0.41 -12.86 8.94
N TRP A 97 0.50 -11.69 9.55
CA TRP A 97 0.89 -10.47 8.85
C TRP A 97 2.31 -10.60 8.29
N LEU A 98 2.52 -10.03 7.10
CA LEU A 98 3.84 -9.98 6.49
C LEU A 98 4.79 -9.12 7.33
N TYR A 99 6.00 -9.60 7.54
CA TYR A 99 7.04 -8.84 8.20
C TYR A 99 7.60 -7.75 7.27
N ASP A 100 7.32 -6.49 7.60
CA ASP A 100 7.72 -5.33 6.81
C ASP A 100 9.20 -4.95 6.92
N GLY A 101 9.94 -5.57 7.85
CA GLY A 101 11.34 -5.26 8.11
C GLY A 101 11.56 -4.11 9.12
N THR A 102 10.51 -3.63 9.77
CA THR A 102 10.58 -2.54 10.77
C THR A 102 9.92 -2.88 12.10
N SER A 103 8.90 -3.75 12.10
CA SER A 103 8.27 -4.26 13.33
C SER A 103 9.22 -5.14 14.15
N ASP A 104 8.89 -5.38 15.42
CA ASP A 104 9.68 -6.22 16.33
C ASP A 104 9.86 -7.65 15.75
N PRO A 105 11.10 -8.07 15.42
CA PRO A 105 11.34 -9.39 14.86
C PRO A 105 11.01 -10.52 15.84
N ASP A 106 11.11 -10.31 17.15
CA ASP A 106 10.78 -11.34 18.14
C ASP A 106 9.27 -11.61 18.19
N SER A 107 8.45 -10.56 18.10
CA SER A 107 6.99 -10.69 17.94
C SER A 107 6.59 -11.47 16.69
N HIS A 108 7.19 -11.15 15.52
CA HIS A 108 6.92 -11.89 14.27
C HIS A 108 7.29 -13.37 14.39
N LEU A 109 8.49 -13.65 14.90
CA LEU A 109 8.96 -15.01 15.14
C LEU A 109 8.05 -15.78 16.11
N GLY A 110 7.55 -15.10 17.16
CA GLY A 110 6.60 -15.65 18.11
C GLY A 110 5.31 -16.09 17.43
N HIS A 111 4.64 -15.18 16.73
CA HIS A 111 3.39 -15.48 16.00
C HIS A 111 3.58 -16.60 14.98
N TYR A 112 4.66 -16.56 14.21
CA TYR A 112 4.99 -17.59 13.24
C TYR A 112 5.19 -18.95 13.89
N THR A 113 6.03 -19.02 14.93
CA THR A 113 6.34 -20.29 15.61
C THR A 113 5.08 -20.88 16.23
N SER A 114 4.26 -20.07 16.92
CA SER A 114 2.99 -20.52 17.49
C SER A 114 2.02 -21.06 16.43
N TRP A 115 1.92 -20.39 15.27
CA TRP A 115 1.09 -20.85 14.17
C TRP A 115 1.57 -22.21 13.64
N MET A 116 2.88 -22.36 13.43
CA MET A 116 3.47 -23.60 12.92
C MET A 116 3.34 -24.76 13.92
N ASP A 117 3.50 -24.48 15.22
CA ASP A 117 3.36 -25.47 16.30
C ASP A 117 1.92 -25.96 16.41
N LEU A 118 0.94 -25.05 16.32
CA LEU A 118 -0.48 -25.40 16.31
C LEU A 118 -0.84 -26.37 15.17
N HIS A 119 -0.11 -26.27 14.05
CA HIS A 119 -0.29 -27.12 12.87
C HIS A 119 0.66 -28.32 12.80
N GLY A 120 1.42 -28.59 13.87
CA GLY A 120 2.31 -29.76 13.95
C GLY A 120 3.41 -29.76 12.90
N ALA A 121 3.90 -28.58 12.50
CA ALA A 121 4.88 -28.47 11.44
C ALA A 121 6.25 -29.02 11.84
N SER A 122 6.91 -29.70 10.91
CA SER A 122 8.32 -30.07 11.03
C SER A 122 9.24 -28.85 10.86
N ASP A 123 10.50 -28.98 11.26
CA ASP A 123 11.51 -27.93 11.07
C ASP A 123 11.71 -27.58 9.60
N ALA A 124 11.68 -28.55 8.70
CA ALA A 124 11.72 -28.30 7.26
C ALA A 124 10.51 -27.50 6.78
N LEU A 125 9.31 -27.85 7.26
CA LEU A 125 8.12 -27.11 6.90
C LEU A 125 8.16 -25.66 7.44
N ARG A 126 8.66 -25.47 8.67
CA ARG A 126 8.92 -24.13 9.24
C ARG A 126 9.89 -23.33 8.34
N CYS A 127 11.01 -23.93 7.94
CA CYS A 127 11.98 -23.20 7.11
C CYS A 127 11.43 -22.80 5.73
N ARG A 128 10.70 -23.72 5.08
CA ARG A 128 10.11 -23.48 3.75
C ARG A 128 9.02 -22.41 3.78
N MET A 129 8.12 -22.48 4.76
CA MET A 129 6.97 -21.57 4.83
C MET A 129 7.33 -20.18 5.35
N PHE A 130 8.44 -20.02 6.06
CA PHE A 130 8.82 -18.72 6.63
C PHE A 130 8.96 -17.61 5.58
N SER A 131 9.52 -17.93 4.40
CA SER A 131 9.71 -16.99 3.29
C SER A 131 8.41 -16.32 2.82
N LEU A 132 7.27 -17.02 2.94
CA LEU A 132 5.94 -16.53 2.58
C LEU A 132 5.40 -15.47 3.55
N THR A 133 6.00 -15.36 4.74
CA THR A 133 5.60 -14.41 5.78
C THR A 133 6.43 -13.13 5.76
N LEU A 134 7.33 -12.99 4.78
CA LEU A 134 8.24 -11.86 4.66
C LEU A 134 7.73 -10.86 3.62
N GLY A 135 7.71 -9.59 4.00
CA GLY A 135 7.52 -8.48 3.06
C GLY A 135 8.78 -8.22 2.21
N PRO A 136 8.73 -7.27 1.27
CA PRO A 136 9.78 -7.09 0.25
C PRO A 136 11.19 -6.90 0.82
N ARG A 137 11.33 -6.10 1.89
CA ARG A 137 12.63 -5.86 2.55
C ARG A 137 13.22 -7.14 3.14
N ALA A 138 12.38 -7.92 3.83
CA ALA A 138 12.80 -9.14 4.47
C ALA A 138 13.00 -10.29 3.49
N GLN A 139 12.23 -10.34 2.39
CA GLN A 139 12.51 -11.27 1.29
C GLN A 139 13.87 -10.99 0.66
N LYS A 140 14.23 -9.72 0.42
CA LYS A 140 15.56 -9.39 -0.12
C LYS A 140 16.69 -9.90 0.77
N TRP A 141 16.53 -9.75 2.09
CA TRP A 141 17.48 -10.33 3.06
C TRP A 141 17.51 -11.86 2.97
N TYR A 142 16.35 -12.52 2.94
CA TYR A 142 16.27 -13.98 2.89
C TYR A 142 17.00 -14.55 1.67
N HIS A 143 16.81 -13.95 0.48
CA HIS A 143 17.50 -14.34 -0.75
C HIS A 143 18.99 -13.94 -0.77
N SER A 144 19.45 -13.10 0.17
CA SER A 144 20.88 -12.76 0.31
C SER A 144 21.65 -13.70 1.23
N LEU A 145 20.96 -14.63 1.91
CA LEU A 145 21.60 -15.65 2.74
C LEU A 145 22.46 -16.57 1.84
N PRO A 146 23.60 -17.07 2.35
CA PRO A 146 24.42 -18.00 1.57
C PRO A 146 23.62 -19.26 1.21
N PRO A 147 23.80 -19.80 -0.01
CA PRO A 147 23.17 -21.06 -0.40
C PRO A 147 23.44 -22.17 0.61
N HIS A 148 22.42 -22.97 0.90
CA HIS A 148 22.47 -24.12 1.82
C HIS A 148 23.00 -23.81 3.24
N SER A 149 22.89 -22.57 3.70
CA SER A 149 23.34 -22.16 5.05
C SER A 149 22.38 -22.53 6.17
N ILE A 150 21.12 -22.83 5.84
CA ILE A 150 20.04 -23.10 6.80
C ILE A 150 19.66 -24.58 6.73
N TRP A 151 19.96 -25.32 7.79
CA TRP A 151 19.62 -26.75 7.92
C TRP A 151 18.61 -27.05 9.04
N LYS A 152 18.15 -26.04 9.79
CA LYS A 152 17.07 -26.17 10.78
C LYS A 152 16.40 -24.85 11.13
N TRP A 153 15.20 -24.92 11.72
CA TRP A 153 14.41 -23.74 12.07
C TRP A 153 15.16 -22.76 12.98
N GLN A 154 15.87 -23.29 13.98
CA GLN A 154 16.62 -22.48 14.93
C GLN A 154 17.69 -21.60 14.29
N GLN A 155 18.32 -22.06 13.20
CA GLN A 155 19.31 -21.25 12.49
C GLN A 155 18.68 -20.10 11.74
N LEU A 156 17.59 -20.37 11.02
CA LEU A 156 16.85 -19.34 10.29
C LEU A 156 16.31 -18.27 11.26
N ARG A 157 15.74 -18.73 12.37
CA ARG A 157 15.26 -17.87 13.46
C ARG A 157 16.39 -16.98 14.00
N SER A 158 17.55 -17.55 14.29
CA SER A 158 18.70 -16.81 14.79
C SER A 158 19.21 -15.78 13.77
N ALA A 159 19.38 -16.18 12.51
CA ALA A 159 19.84 -15.30 11.43
C ALA A 159 18.87 -14.13 11.21
N PHE A 160 17.56 -14.41 11.18
CA PHE A 160 16.52 -13.39 11.05
C PHE A 160 16.56 -12.42 12.22
N ARG A 161 16.57 -12.95 13.45
CA ARG A 161 16.63 -12.14 14.66
C ARG A 161 17.86 -11.25 14.68
N SER A 162 19.06 -11.79 14.44
CA SER A 162 20.30 -11.02 14.43
C SER A 162 20.30 -9.90 13.39
N HIS A 163 19.77 -10.15 12.19
CA HIS A 163 19.70 -9.13 11.14
C HIS A 163 18.75 -8.00 11.50
N PHE A 164 17.53 -8.33 11.95
CA PHE A 164 16.48 -7.33 12.16
C PHE A 164 16.50 -6.68 13.55
N ILE A 165 16.98 -7.37 14.59
CA ILE A 165 17.28 -6.70 15.88
C ILE A 165 18.46 -5.75 15.69
N GLY A 166 19.53 -6.17 15.00
CA GLY A 166 20.65 -5.27 14.69
C GLY A 166 20.19 -4.04 13.91
N ALA A 167 19.30 -4.22 12.94
CA ALA A 167 18.69 -3.11 12.19
C ALA A 167 17.78 -2.21 13.06
N GLN A 168 17.08 -2.76 14.05
CA GLN A 168 16.30 -1.98 15.02
C GLN A 168 17.17 -1.20 16.00
N VAL A 169 18.28 -1.78 16.48
CA VAL A 169 19.25 -1.10 17.37
C VAL A 169 20.00 0.02 16.65
N CYS A 170 20.10 -0.05 15.32
CA CYS A 170 20.58 1.06 14.48
C CYS A 170 19.49 2.11 14.18
N LEU A 171 18.24 1.90 14.60
CA LEU A 171 17.23 2.96 14.51
C LEU A 171 17.61 4.06 15.49
N ILE A 172 17.45 5.28 15.02
CA ILE A 172 17.95 6.41 15.75
C ILE A 172 16.95 6.72 16.88
N PRO A 173 17.39 6.98 18.13
CA PRO A 173 16.48 7.16 19.26
C PRO A 173 15.51 8.33 19.03
N LYS A 174 14.28 8.24 19.56
CA LYS A 174 13.26 9.29 19.40
C LYS A 174 13.70 10.64 19.94
N GLU A 175 14.55 10.64 20.96
CA GLU A 175 15.13 11.83 21.59
C GLU A 175 15.98 12.61 20.58
N SER A 176 16.52 11.95 19.56
CA SER A 176 17.31 12.60 18.53
C SER A 176 16.50 13.54 17.63
N LEU A 177 15.16 13.42 17.61
CA LEU A 177 14.29 14.39 16.91
C LEU A 177 14.28 15.76 17.57
N ALA A 178 14.60 15.85 18.87
CA ALA A 178 14.68 17.14 19.55
C ALA A 178 15.74 18.08 18.95
N ASN A 179 16.74 17.51 18.27
CA ASN A 179 17.80 18.26 17.60
C ASN A 179 17.47 18.60 16.14
N VAL A 180 16.33 18.14 15.62
CA VAL A 180 15.86 18.47 14.27
C VAL A 180 15.00 19.72 14.37
N THR A 181 15.66 20.88 14.27
CA THR A 181 14.98 22.19 14.24
C THR A 181 15.10 22.83 12.85
N GLN A 182 14.19 23.74 12.52
CA GLN A 182 14.21 24.52 11.30
C GLN A 182 15.35 25.54 11.34
N LYS A 183 16.26 25.48 10.36
CA LYS A 183 17.42 26.41 10.27
C LYS A 183 17.00 27.80 9.79
N ASP A 184 17.82 28.81 10.06
CA ASP A 184 17.51 30.22 9.75
C ASP A 184 17.28 30.50 8.26
N ASP A 185 18.00 29.84 7.38
CA ASP A 185 17.92 29.92 5.92
C ASP A 185 17.01 28.87 5.29
N GLU A 186 16.36 28.03 6.11
CA GLU A 186 15.59 26.89 5.64
C GLU A 186 14.08 27.17 5.54
N SER A 187 13.49 26.74 4.42
CA SER A 187 12.05 26.77 4.21
C SER A 187 11.32 25.74 5.09
N VAL A 188 10.05 25.98 5.41
CA VAL A 188 9.23 25.03 6.19
C VAL A 188 9.16 23.66 5.49
N LYS A 189 9.04 23.66 4.16
CA LYS A 189 8.98 22.46 3.34
C LYS A 189 10.27 21.62 3.42
N ASP A 190 11.43 22.28 3.36
CA ASP A 190 12.73 21.59 3.43
C ASP A 190 13.00 21.03 4.83
N TYR A 191 12.63 21.79 5.87
CA TYR A 191 12.66 21.31 7.24
C TYR A 191 11.81 20.04 7.41
N ILE A 192 10.57 20.07 6.91
CA ILE A 192 9.66 18.93 6.93
C ILE A 192 10.24 17.72 6.19
N ALA A 193 10.84 17.93 5.03
CA ALA A 193 11.47 16.86 4.26
C ALA A 193 12.60 16.21 5.06
N ARG A 194 13.45 16.99 5.72
CA ARG A 194 14.52 16.49 6.59
C ARG A 194 13.96 15.78 7.83
N PHE A 195 12.94 16.35 8.48
CA PHE A 195 12.29 15.74 9.63
C PHE A 195 11.75 14.35 9.26
N ASN A 196 11.08 14.22 8.11
CA ASN A 196 10.57 12.95 7.61
C ASN A 196 11.67 11.95 7.26
N ASP A 197 12.77 12.42 6.67
CA ASP A 197 13.94 11.56 6.44
C ASP A 197 14.49 10.99 7.74
N ARG A 198 14.47 11.81 8.79
CA ARG A 198 14.94 11.40 10.10
C ARG A 198 14.01 10.40 10.79
N VAL A 199 12.70 10.56 10.64
CA VAL A 199 11.67 9.64 11.15
C VAL A 199 11.74 8.27 10.47
N ARG A 200 12.07 8.20 9.17
CA ARG A 200 12.17 6.92 8.44
C ARG A 200 13.15 5.92 9.04
N ASN A 201 14.17 6.42 9.73
CA ASN A 201 15.23 5.61 10.34
C ASN A 201 15.15 5.61 11.87
N MET A 202 14.01 5.99 12.44
CA MET A 202 13.81 6.14 13.88
C MET A 202 13.06 4.94 14.47
N GLU A 203 13.24 4.69 15.77
CA GLU A 203 12.39 3.73 16.48
C GLU A 203 10.90 4.09 16.33
N PRO A 204 10.00 3.10 16.23
CA PRO A 204 8.56 3.35 16.16
C PRO A 204 8.09 4.27 17.28
N CYS A 205 7.38 5.34 16.92
CA CYS A 205 6.90 6.36 17.83
C CYS A 205 5.44 6.69 17.53
N HIS A 206 4.67 6.99 18.57
CA HIS A 206 3.26 7.33 18.41
C HIS A 206 3.12 8.55 17.47
N PRO A 207 2.22 8.52 16.47
CA PRO A 207 2.06 9.61 15.51
C PRO A 207 1.82 10.98 16.17
N GLU A 208 1.11 11.00 17.29
CA GLU A 208 0.90 12.25 18.03
C GLU A 208 2.20 12.84 18.61
N THR A 209 3.08 11.98 19.13
CA THR A 209 4.39 12.39 19.67
C THR A 209 5.28 12.95 18.58
N LEU A 210 5.33 12.26 17.43
CA LEU A 210 6.04 12.72 16.25
C LEU A 210 5.52 14.09 15.78
N LEU A 211 4.21 14.32 15.83
CA LEU A 211 3.60 15.58 15.42
C LEU A 211 3.95 16.72 16.37
N VAL A 212 3.93 16.47 17.68
CA VAL A 212 4.38 17.43 18.70
C VAL A 212 5.86 17.80 18.48
N MET A 213 6.72 16.82 18.22
CA MET A 213 8.13 17.05 17.93
C MET A 213 8.34 17.86 16.64
N ALA A 214 7.57 17.58 15.58
CA ALA A 214 7.63 18.31 14.32
C ALA A 214 7.26 19.79 14.49
N ILE A 215 6.21 20.09 15.28
CA ILE A 215 5.78 21.47 15.58
C ILE A 215 6.79 22.17 16.49
N ALA A 216 7.35 21.45 17.46
CA ALA A 216 8.35 21.99 18.39
C ALA A 216 9.65 22.42 17.68
N GLY A 217 10.06 21.70 16.63
CA GLY A 217 11.25 22.03 15.86
C GLY A 217 11.09 23.19 14.87
N LEU A 218 9.87 23.69 14.63
CA LEU A 218 9.65 24.89 13.80
C LEU A 218 10.19 26.16 14.47
N LYS A 219 10.54 27.16 13.67
CA LYS A 219 11.00 28.47 14.18
C LYS A 219 10.00 29.05 15.19
N PRO A 220 10.45 29.41 16.41
CA PRO A 220 9.56 29.85 17.49
C PRO A 220 8.63 31.00 17.13
N ASN A 221 9.14 31.94 16.32
CA ASN A 221 8.46 33.18 15.91
C ASN A 221 7.89 33.12 14.49
N SER A 222 7.80 31.94 13.87
CA SER A 222 7.19 31.82 12.54
C SER A 222 5.67 31.93 12.62
N ILE A 223 5.08 32.65 11.65
CA ILE A 223 3.62 32.74 11.50
C ILE A 223 3.02 31.33 11.38
N PHE A 224 3.69 30.44 10.65
CA PHE A 224 3.27 29.07 10.46
C PHE A 224 3.13 28.29 11.78
N ARG A 225 4.16 28.33 12.65
CA ARG A 225 4.10 27.70 13.97
C ARG A 225 2.98 28.30 14.83
N TRP A 226 2.81 29.62 14.78
CA TRP A 226 1.73 30.30 15.51
C TRP A 226 0.35 29.82 15.07
N THR A 227 0.11 29.70 13.76
CA THR A 227 -1.14 29.16 13.20
C THR A 227 -1.39 27.72 13.63
N LEU A 228 -0.36 26.89 13.68
CA LEU A 228 -0.47 25.50 14.14
C LEU A 228 -0.76 25.39 15.65
N CYS A 229 -0.27 26.30 16.47
CA CYS A 229 -0.62 26.35 17.90
C CYS A 229 -2.08 26.78 18.12
N GLN A 230 -2.62 27.64 17.26
CA GLN A 230 -4.02 28.09 17.30
C GLN A 230 -4.99 26.98 16.86
N ASN A 231 -4.60 26.17 15.87
CA ASN A 231 -5.39 25.06 15.37
C ASN A 231 -4.48 23.84 15.21
N LYS A 232 -4.33 23.05 16.27
CA LYS A 232 -3.43 21.88 16.26
C LYS A 232 -3.94 20.86 15.22
N PRO A 233 -3.12 20.46 14.23
CA PRO A 233 -3.49 19.37 13.33
C PRO A 233 -3.66 18.08 14.14
N ASN A 234 -4.63 17.25 13.74
CA ASN A 234 -4.88 15.95 14.38
C ASN A 234 -4.10 14.82 13.72
N THR A 235 -3.54 15.06 12.53
CA THR A 235 -2.78 14.07 11.76
C THR A 235 -1.54 14.69 11.12
N PHE A 236 -0.56 13.84 10.83
CA PHE A 236 0.61 14.22 10.03
C PHE A 236 0.22 14.71 8.63
N GLN A 237 -0.77 14.08 8.02
CA GLN A 237 -1.27 14.45 6.70
C GLN A 237 -1.84 15.88 6.70
N GLU A 238 -2.62 16.23 7.74
CA GLU A 238 -3.16 17.58 7.90
C GLU A 238 -2.06 18.61 8.18
N PHE A 239 -1.04 18.25 8.96
CA PHE A 239 0.12 19.10 9.17
C PHE A 239 0.84 19.40 7.85
N PHE A 240 1.05 18.41 6.98
CA PHE A 240 1.69 18.62 5.67
C PHE A 240 0.83 19.42 4.70
N ALA A 241 -0.49 19.24 4.71
CA ALA A 241 -1.38 20.00 3.84
C ALA A 241 -1.34 21.51 4.11
N ARG A 242 -0.88 21.91 5.30
CA ARG A 242 -0.82 23.31 5.74
C ARG A 242 0.56 23.95 5.53
N ALA A 243 1.60 23.15 5.33
CA ALA A 243 3.00 23.57 5.24
C ALA A 243 3.44 23.97 3.83
#